data_AF-A0A1Z9C752-F1
#
_entry.id   AF-A0A1Z9C752-F1
#
_cell.length_a   1.000
_cell.length_b   1.000
_cell.length_c   1.000
_cell.angle_alpha   90.00
_cell.angle_beta   90.00
_cell.angle_gamma   90.00
#
_symmetry.space_group_name_H-M   'P 1'
#
loop_
_entity.id
_entity.type
_entity.pdbx_description
1 polymer ?
#
loop_
_entity_poly.entity_id
_entity_poly.type
_entity_poly.pdbx_seq_one_letter_code
_entity_poly.pdbx_strand_id
1 'polypeptide(L)' 'MIPQGMRPIVALLTMALGLLIIINHWVSFVESDVDVLTSHAVGLIGLFSGMGLMSPAGDAETKEVQPRYQEDTQTKF' A
#
# COMPACT_ATOMS: atom_id res chain seq x y z
N MET A 1 -12.31 -0.45 -2.87
CA MET A 1 -11.50 0.20 -1.82
C MET A 1 -11.12 -0.86 -0.79
N ILE A 2 -9.86 -0.93 -0.39
CA ILE A 2 -9.41 -1.85 0.69
C ILE A 2 -9.79 -1.20 2.03
N PRO A 3 -10.47 -1.91 2.95
CA PRO A 3 -10.79 -1.37 4.27
C PRO A 3 -9.53 -0.88 4.99
N GLN A 4 -9.59 0.29 5.63
CA GLN A 4 -8.42 0.95 6.23
C GLN A 4 -7.69 0.05 7.25
N GLY A 5 -8.44 -0.73 8.04
CA GLY A 5 -7.86 -1.71 8.98
C GLY A 5 -7.21 -2.93 8.31
N MET A 6 -7.58 -3.26 7.07
CA MET A 6 -7.01 -4.40 6.31
C MET A 6 -5.83 -3.99 5.44
N ARG A 7 -5.65 -2.70 5.16
CA ARG A 7 -4.57 -2.15 4.35
C ARG A 7 -3.16 -2.64 4.75
N PRO A 8 -2.76 -2.68 6.04
CA PRO A 8 -1.44 -3.20 6.41
C PRO A 8 -1.30 -4.71 6.15
N ILE A 9 -2.37 -5.48 6.37
CA ILE A 9 -2.36 -6.93 6.12
C ILE A 9 -2.22 -7.19 4.62
N VAL A 10 -3.00 -6.51 3.80
CA VAL A 10 -2.91 -6.63 2.33
C VAL A 10 -1.53 -6.23 1.85
N ALA A 11 -0.97 -5.14 2.36
CA ALA A 11 0.38 -4.72 2.00
C ALA A 11 1.44 -5.76 2.36
N LEU A 12 1.38 -6.35 3.56
CA LEU A 12 2.27 -7.43 3.98
C LEU A 12 2.13 -8.67 3.12
N LEU A 13 0.91 -9.07 2.77
CA LEU A 13 0.67 -10.21 1.88
C LEU A 13 1.22 -9.95 0.48
N THR A 14 1.04 -8.74 -0.06
CA THR A 14 1.60 -8.36 -1.37
C THR A 14 3.13 -8.41 -1.37
N MET A 15 3.77 -7.87 -0.32
CA MET A 15 5.23 -7.95 -0.18
C MET A 15 5.72 -9.37 -0.01
N ALA A 16 5.04 -10.18 0.82
CA ALA A 16 5.39 -11.59 1.02
C ALA A 16 5.28 -12.38 -0.29
N LEU A 17 4.25 -12.14 -1.09
CA LEU A 17 4.11 -12.77 -2.40
C LEU A 17 5.23 -12.35 -3.36
N GLY A 18 5.57 -11.06 -3.40
CA GLY A 18 6.71 -10.56 -4.20
C GLY A 18 8.04 -11.24 -3.81
N LEU A 19 8.29 -11.40 -2.50
CA LEU A 19 9.46 -12.12 -2.00
C LEU A 19 9.43 -13.60 -2.37
N LEU A 20 8.29 -14.27 -2.27
CA LEU A 20 8.16 -15.67 -2.64
C LEU A 20 8.49 -15.90 -4.11
N ILE A 21 8.09 -14.99 -5.01
CA ILE A 21 8.45 -15.07 -6.43
C ILE A 21 9.96 -15.00 -6.64
N ILE A 22 10.64 -14.10 -5.92
CA ILE A 22 12.11 -13.96 -5.99
C ILE A 22 12.81 -15.20 -5.43
N ILE A 23 12.36 -15.68 -4.27
CA ILE A 23 12.95 -16.84 -3.58
C ILE A 23 12.71 -18.12 -4.37
N ASN A 24 11.60 -18.24 -5.09
CA ASN A 24 11.27 -19.41 -5.89
C ASN A 24 12.36 -19.76 -6.91
N HIS A 25 13.09 -18.76 -7.42
CA HIS A 25 14.24 -18.99 -8.30
C HIS A 25 15.33 -19.86 -7.66
N TRP A 26 15.56 -19.71 -6.36
CA TRP A 26 16.66 -20.38 -5.64
C TRP A 26 16.25 -21.72 -5.05
N VAL A 27 14.99 -21.82 -4.63
CA VAL A 27 14.47 -22.99 -3.90
C VAL A 27 13.68 -23.93 -4.82
N SER A 28 13.25 -23.45 -5.99
CA SER A 28 12.43 -24.19 -6.96
C SER A 28 11.20 -24.83 -6.30
N PHE A 29 10.51 -24.06 -5.44
CA PHE A 29 9.32 -24.52 -4.71
C PHE A 29 8.13 -24.79 -5.65
N VAL A 30 8.03 -24.02 -6.72
CA VAL A 30 7.07 -24.15 -7.82
C VAL A 30 7.83 -24.16 -9.14
N GLU A 31 7.54 -25.12 -10.00
CA GLU A 31 8.08 -25.18 -11.36
C GLU A 31 7.60 -23.98 -12.17
N SER A 32 8.52 -23.32 -12.87
CA SER A 32 8.26 -22.06 -13.55
C SER A 32 9.14 -21.94 -14.79
N ASP A 33 8.50 -21.73 -15.94
CA ASP A 33 9.18 -21.43 -17.21
C ASP A 33 9.61 -19.95 -17.33
N VAL A 34 9.32 -19.14 -16.30
CA VAL A 34 9.66 -17.72 -16.27
C VAL A 34 11.16 -17.55 -16.01
N ASP A 35 11.82 -16.72 -16.81
CA ASP A 35 13.23 -16.41 -16.66
C ASP A 35 13.55 -15.63 -15.37
N VAL A 36 14.82 -15.60 -15.01
CA VAL A 36 15.31 -14.97 -13.77
C VAL A 36 15.03 -13.48 -13.74
N LEU A 37 15.19 -12.76 -14.86
CA LEU A 37 14.98 -11.33 -14.91
C LEU A 37 13.50 -10.99 -14.71
N THR A 38 12.62 -11.70 -15.41
CA THR A 38 11.17 -11.49 -15.32
C THR A 38 10.64 -11.80 -13.92
N SER A 39 11.07 -12.91 -13.31
CA SER A 39 10.66 -13.27 -11.93
C SER A 39 11.10 -12.20 -10.92
N HIS A 40 12.31 -11.67 -11.04
CA HIS A 40 12.79 -10.59 -10.15
C HIS A 40 12.05 -9.28 -10.41
N ALA A 41 11.78 -8.92 -11.67
CA ALA A 41 11.01 -7.73 -12.00
C ALA A 41 9.61 -7.78 -11.38
N VAL A 42 8.89 -8.90 -11.56
CA VAL A 42 7.55 -9.09 -10.97
C VAL A 42 7.62 -9.10 -9.43
N GLY A 43 8.61 -9.78 -8.86
CA GLY A 43 8.81 -9.83 -7.41
C GLY A 43 9.08 -8.44 -6.80
N LEU A 44 9.94 -7.64 -7.44
CA LEU A 44 10.23 -6.27 -7.03
C LEU A 44 9.02 -5.34 -7.20
N ILE A 45 8.25 -5.49 -8.28
CA ILE A 45 6.98 -4.77 -8.47
C ILE A 45 6.02 -5.09 -7.32
N GLY A 46 5.87 -6.36 -6.95
CA GLY A 46 5.04 -6.77 -5.81
C GLY A 46 5.52 -6.15 -4.49
N LEU A 47 6.83 -6.19 -4.23
CA LEU A 47 7.46 -5.56 -3.07
C LEU A 47 7.17 -4.06 -3.00
N PHE A 48 7.48 -3.30 -4.06
CA PHE A 48 7.28 -1.86 -4.09
C PHE A 48 5.80 -1.47 -4.06
N SER A 49 4.93 -2.26 -4.70
CA SER A 49 3.48 -2.08 -4.61
C SER A 49 2.99 -2.23 -3.17
N GLY A 50 3.42 -3.27 -2.46
CA GLY A 50 3.09 -3.46 -1.04
C GLY A 50 3.64 -2.35 -0.14
N MET A 51 4.86 -1.89 -0.38
CA MET A 51 5.41 -0.70 0.32
C MET A 51 4.56 0.55 0.06
N GLY A 52 4.11 0.76 -1.18
CA GLY A 52 3.20 1.84 -1.54
C GLY A 52 1.84 1.76 -0.84
N LEU A 53 1.33 0.55 -0.59
CA LEU A 53 0.10 0.34 0.17
C LEU A 53 0.26 0.65 1.67
N MET A 54 1.44 0.40 2.25
CA MET A 54 1.80 0.83 3.62
C MET A 54 2.05 2.33 3.74
N SER A 55 2.41 2.99 2.64
CA SER A 55 2.61 4.43 2.65
C SER A 55 1.32 5.13 3.07
N PRO A 56 1.38 6.06 4.05
CA PRO A 56 0.27 6.95 4.39
C PRO A 56 0.14 8.00 3.27
N ALA A 57 -0.12 7.56 2.04
CA ALA A 57 -0.54 8.43 0.97
C ALA A 57 -2.01 8.82 1.23
N GLY A 58 -2.22 9.73 2.20
CA GLY A 58 -3.48 10.37 2.56
C GLY A 58 -4.55 9.39 3.12
N ASP A 59 -5.40 9.72 4.07
CA ASP A 59 -5.84 11.01 4.59
C ASP A 59 -6.17 12.07 3.52
N ALA A 60 -6.27 11.66 2.25
CA ALA A 60 -6.91 12.43 1.18
C ALA A 60 -8.44 12.19 1.14
N GLU A 61 -8.97 11.45 2.13
CA GLU A 61 -10.40 11.40 2.46
C GLU A 61 -10.68 11.73 3.94
N THR A 62 -9.66 12.04 4.75
CA THR A 62 -9.92 12.83 5.96
C THR A 62 -10.12 14.25 5.51
N LYS A 63 -11.39 14.54 5.20
CA LYS A 63 -12.06 15.81 5.41
C LYS A 63 -11.07 16.93 5.62
N GLU A 64 -10.97 17.81 4.63
CA GLU A 64 -10.75 19.21 4.92
C GLU A 64 -11.55 19.52 6.20
N VAL A 65 -10.87 19.64 7.34
CA VAL A 65 -11.36 20.50 8.40
C VAL A 65 -11.10 21.88 7.84
N GLN A 66 -11.91 22.26 6.85
CA GLN A 66 -12.13 23.67 6.61
C GLN A 66 -12.51 24.24 7.97
N PRO A 67 -11.83 25.27 8.47
CA PRO A 67 -12.33 26.00 9.61
C PRO A 67 -13.73 26.51 9.22
N ARG A 68 -14.78 25.83 9.69
CA ARG A 68 -16.15 26.30 9.55
C ARG A 68 -16.27 27.48 10.51
N TYR A 69 -16.01 28.65 9.97
CA TYR A 69 -16.19 29.96 10.59
C TYR A 69 -17.48 29.97 11.41
N GLN A 70 -17.35 30.17 12.72
CA GLN A 70 -18.43 30.83 13.46
C GLN A 70 -17.98 32.29 13.54
N GLU A 71 -18.48 33.08 12.60
CA GLU A 71 -18.51 34.53 12.74
C GLU A 71 -19.15 34.82 14.09
N ASP A 72 -18.31 35.23 15.05
CA ASP A 72 -18.76 35.76 16.31
C ASP A 72 -19.46 37.09 16.03
N THR A 73 -20.75 37.01 15.76
CA THR A 73 -21.67 38.14 15.67
C THR A 73 -22.13 38.60 17.06
N GLN A 74 -21.41 38.20 18.13
CA GLN A 74 -21.77 38.48 19.51
C GLN A 74 -20.84 39.50 20.19
N THR A 75 -20.69 40.66 19.58
CA THR A 75 -20.51 41.91 20.34
C THR A 75 -21.64 42.88 20.03
N LYS A 76 -22.85 42.50 20.48
CA LYS A 76 -23.82 43.48 20.99
C LYS A 76 -23.29 43.97 22.33
N PHE A 77 -22.68 45.14 22.37
CA PHE A 77 -22.79 46.13 23.45
C PHE A 77 -22.42 47.51 22.91
#